data_AF-A0A6A7G273-F1
#
_entry.id   AF-A0A6A7G273-F1
#
_cell.length_a   1.000
_cell.length_b   1.000
_cell.length_c   1.000
_cell.angle_alpha   90.00
_cell.angle_beta   90.00
_cell.angle_gamma   90.00
#
_symmetry.space_group_name_H-M   'P 1'
#
loop_
_entity.id
_entity.type
_entity.pdbx_description
1 polymer ?
#
loop_
_entity_poly.entity_id
_entity_poly.type
_entity_poly.pdbx_seq_one_letter_code
_entity_poly.pdbx_strand_id
1 'polypeptide(L)'
;MFSSTASSSSDVPTYDFEENAHKWKKVFTASIEKMLVHVHPSLNAKDDALDYLEGLMLRLLAALCAPPAPHTVQEVEERVLCIFPNPINRWAIGDAQAAVEKTKKKSPLMLPSERIHPLLKDALQSKIDMQVTVYTLAIIEYISVDILRLAGIYVKDINSEEVTMSDIRTAMCADQ
;
A
#
# COMPACT_ATOMS: atom_id res chain seq x y z
N MET A 1 49.66 12.53 -7.23
CA MET A 1 48.50 12.92 -8.06
C MET A 1 47.92 11.65 -8.63
N PHE A 2 46.89 11.08 -8.01
CA PHE A 2 46.21 9.90 -8.53
C PHE A 2 44.89 10.37 -9.14
N SER A 3 44.80 10.24 -10.46
CA SER A 3 43.55 10.35 -11.19
C SER A 3 42.71 9.10 -10.87
N SER A 4 41.43 9.27 -10.60
CA SER A 4 40.47 8.17 -10.60
C SER A 4 39.17 8.64 -11.21
N THR A 5 38.90 8.02 -12.34
CA THR A 5 37.78 8.15 -13.24
C THR A 5 36.46 7.90 -12.54
N ALA A 6 35.45 8.65 -12.98
CA ALA A 6 34.04 8.49 -12.64
C ALA A 6 33.55 7.04 -12.79
N SER A 7 32.65 6.63 -11.90
CA SER A 7 31.68 5.58 -12.21
C SER A 7 30.29 6.10 -11.84
N SER A 8 29.43 6.01 -12.84
CA SER A 8 28.04 6.46 -12.92
C SER A 8 27.20 5.98 -11.74
N SER A 9 26.58 6.91 -11.02
CA SER A 9 25.37 6.65 -10.26
C SER A 9 24.33 6.09 -11.23
N SER A 10 24.02 4.81 -11.08
CA SER A 10 22.96 4.13 -11.79
C SER A 10 21.63 4.82 -11.48
N ASP A 11 21.16 5.64 -12.43
CA ASP A 11 19.78 6.06 -12.53
C ASP A 11 18.92 4.80 -12.76
N VAL A 12 18.56 4.14 -11.66
CA VAL A 12 17.52 3.12 -11.68
C VAL A 12 16.20 3.88 -11.88
N PRO A 13 15.45 3.66 -12.97
CA PRO A 13 14.20 4.36 -13.19
C PRO A 13 13.19 3.87 -12.15
N THR A 14 13.11 4.56 -11.02
CA THR A 14 11.98 4.43 -10.09
C THR A 14 10.77 4.91 -10.88
N TYR A 15 9.72 4.09 -10.98
CA TYR A 15 8.51 4.50 -11.68
C TYR A 15 8.00 5.82 -11.09
N ASP A 16 7.99 6.86 -11.92
CA ASP A 16 7.52 8.17 -11.52
C ASP A 16 5.99 8.15 -11.48
N PHE A 17 5.45 7.87 -10.29
CA PHE A 17 4.03 8.00 -10.02
C PHE A 17 3.54 9.45 -10.22
N GLU A 18 4.41 10.46 -10.31
CA GLU A 18 4.03 11.86 -10.56
C GLU A 18 3.57 12.09 -12.00
N GLU A 19 4.30 11.61 -13.02
CA GLU A 19 3.91 11.76 -14.45
C GLU A 19 2.56 11.06 -14.75
N ASN A 20 2.29 9.95 -14.06
CA ASN A 20 1.03 9.20 -14.18
C ASN A 20 0.05 9.44 -13.02
N ALA A 21 0.26 10.44 -12.18
CA ALA A 21 -0.52 10.68 -10.96
C ALA A 21 -2.03 10.78 -11.24
N HIS A 22 -2.40 11.34 -12.39
CA HIS A 22 -3.79 11.46 -12.82
C HIS A 22 -4.50 10.11 -12.99
N LYS A 23 -3.79 9.02 -13.33
CA LYS A 23 -4.36 7.67 -13.44
C LYS A 23 -4.60 7.02 -12.08
N TRP A 24 -3.78 7.40 -11.09
CA TRP A 24 -3.79 6.82 -9.74
C TRP A 24 -4.66 7.62 -8.77
N LYS A 25 -5.00 8.86 -9.10
CA LYS A 25 -5.85 9.73 -8.29
C LYS A 25 -7.22 9.11 -8.02
N LYS A 26 -7.59 9.04 -6.75
CA LYS A 26 -8.84 8.47 -6.22
C LYS A 26 -9.09 7.02 -6.61
N VAL A 27 -8.04 6.25 -6.91
CA VAL A 27 -8.15 4.81 -7.17
C VAL A 27 -8.45 4.05 -5.88
N PHE A 28 -7.91 4.51 -4.75
CA PHE A 28 -8.04 3.85 -3.46
C PHE A 28 -9.06 4.49 -2.54
N THR A 29 -9.42 5.77 -2.72
CA THR A 29 -10.36 6.53 -1.86
C THR A 29 -11.61 5.73 -1.44
N ALA A 30 -12.36 5.18 -2.41
CA ALA A 30 -13.59 4.42 -2.10
C ALA A 30 -13.33 3.10 -1.36
N SER A 31 -12.12 2.55 -1.46
CA SER A 31 -11.70 1.36 -0.72
C SER A 31 -11.25 1.73 0.69
N ILE A 32 -10.55 2.86 0.84
CA ILE A 32 -10.14 3.41 2.13
C ILE A 32 -11.37 3.69 3.01
N GLU A 33 -12.42 4.29 2.45
CA GLU A 33 -13.68 4.52 3.18
C GLU A 33 -14.29 3.19 3.66
N LYS A 34 -14.31 2.16 2.81
CA LYS A 34 -14.80 0.82 3.19
C LYS A 34 -13.96 0.19 4.28
N MET A 35 -12.64 0.32 4.20
CA MET A 35 -11.71 -0.17 5.23
C MET A 35 -11.95 0.54 6.56
N LEU A 36 -12.16 1.87 6.54
CA LEU A 36 -12.46 2.62 7.76
C LEU A 36 -13.78 2.16 8.38
N VAL A 37 -14.85 2.05 7.59
CA VAL A 37 -16.14 1.55 8.11
C VAL A 37 -16.02 0.11 8.62
N HIS A 38 -15.16 -0.72 8.01
CA HIS A 38 -14.90 -2.07 8.46
C HIS A 38 -14.28 -2.13 9.87
N VAL A 39 -13.29 -1.28 10.17
CA VAL A 39 -12.64 -1.25 11.50
C VAL A 39 -13.36 -0.35 12.51
N HIS A 40 -14.03 0.69 12.03
CA HIS A 40 -14.69 1.71 12.84
C HIS A 40 -16.00 2.16 12.18
N PRO A 41 -17.11 1.42 12.39
CA PRO A 41 -18.39 1.66 11.70
C PRO A 41 -19.05 3.03 11.95
N SER A 42 -18.62 3.73 13.01
CA SER A 42 -19.17 5.03 13.42
C SER A 42 -18.34 6.22 12.95
N LEU A 43 -17.19 5.99 12.29
CA LEU A 43 -16.28 7.05 11.86
C LEU A 43 -16.38 7.28 10.36
N ASN A 44 -16.19 8.53 9.96
CA ASN A 44 -15.98 8.94 8.57
C ASN A 44 -14.56 9.48 8.40
N ALA A 45 -14.08 9.54 7.16
CA ALA A 45 -12.80 10.16 6.83
C ALA A 45 -13.03 11.45 6.05
N LYS A 46 -12.25 12.48 6.36
CA LYS A 46 -12.18 13.69 5.54
C LYS A 46 -11.36 13.44 4.27
N ASP A 47 -11.63 14.24 3.24
CA ASP A 47 -10.91 14.18 1.96
C ASP A 47 -9.38 14.27 2.14
N ASP A 48 -8.89 15.10 3.06
CA ASP A 48 -7.46 15.24 3.34
C ASP A 48 -6.84 13.95 3.91
N ALA A 49 -7.60 13.23 4.75
CA ALA A 49 -7.19 11.95 5.31
C ALA A 49 -7.15 10.86 4.22
N LEU A 50 -8.17 10.85 3.35
CA LEU A 50 -8.26 9.92 2.22
C LEU A 50 -7.11 10.13 1.23
N ASP A 51 -6.86 11.38 0.83
CA ASP A 51 -5.78 11.73 -0.09
C ASP A 51 -4.39 11.42 0.53
N TYR A 52 -4.22 11.68 1.83
CA TYR A 52 -2.97 11.37 2.53
C TYR A 52 -2.69 9.86 2.60
N LEU A 53 -3.70 9.06 2.96
CA LEU A 53 -3.56 7.60 3.03
C LEU A 53 -3.40 6.98 1.63
N GLU A 54 -4.10 7.47 0.62
CA GLU A 54 -3.87 7.07 -0.78
C GLU A 54 -2.41 7.31 -1.19
N GLY A 55 -1.84 8.46 -0.82
CA GLY A 55 -0.43 8.76 -1.06
C GLY A 55 0.54 7.83 -0.30
N LEU A 56 0.20 7.34 0.89
CA LEU A 56 0.97 6.32 1.60
C LEU A 56 0.89 4.96 0.90
N MET A 57 -0.32 4.55 0.49
CA MET A 57 -0.55 3.29 -0.23
C MET A 57 0.20 3.24 -1.56
N LEU A 58 0.20 4.33 -2.32
CA LEU A 58 0.94 4.43 -3.58
C LEU A 58 2.46 4.38 -3.37
N ARG A 59 2.99 5.03 -2.32
CA ARG A 59 4.41 4.92 -1.96
C ARG A 59 4.80 3.50 -1.56
N LEU A 60 3.92 2.80 -0.85
CA LEU A 60 4.15 1.39 -0.52
C LEU A 60 4.11 0.50 -1.76
N LEU A 61 3.15 0.72 -2.66
CA LEU A 61 3.10 0.03 -3.96
C LEU A 61 4.39 0.26 -4.76
N ALA A 62 4.87 1.50 -4.80
CA ALA A 62 6.14 1.86 -5.43
C ALA A 62 7.32 1.07 -4.86
N ALA A 63 7.43 1.03 -3.53
CA ALA A 63 8.51 0.32 -2.83
C ALA A 63 8.45 -1.20 -3.08
N LEU A 64 7.26 -1.79 -3.00
CA LEU A 64 7.07 -3.22 -3.26
C LEU A 64 7.31 -3.58 -4.74
N CYS A 65 7.16 -2.64 -5.65
CA CYS A 65 7.38 -2.83 -7.08
C CYS A 65 8.65 -2.16 -7.63
N ALA A 66 9.56 -1.74 -6.75
CA ALA A 66 10.83 -1.10 -7.13
C ALA A 66 11.63 -1.99 -8.11
N PRO A 67 12.32 -1.43 -9.12
CA PRO A 67 13.06 -2.23 -10.09
C PRO A 67 14.11 -3.13 -9.44
N PRO A 68 14.28 -4.39 -9.92
CA PRO A 68 13.51 -5.03 -10.99
C PRO A 68 12.06 -5.33 -10.55
N ALA A 69 11.06 -5.19 -11.43
CA ALA A 69 9.66 -5.46 -11.04
C ALA A 69 9.48 -6.92 -10.58
N PRO A 70 8.69 -7.20 -9.52
CA PRO A 70 8.50 -8.55 -9.02
C PRO A 70 7.60 -9.36 -9.96
N HIS A 71 7.99 -10.58 -10.26
CA HIS A 71 7.29 -11.55 -11.11
C HIS A 71 6.73 -12.72 -10.33
N THR A 72 7.12 -12.90 -9.06
CA THR A 72 6.62 -13.97 -8.19
C THR A 72 6.12 -13.43 -6.85
N VAL A 73 5.25 -14.19 -6.19
CA VAL A 73 4.78 -13.88 -4.82
C VAL A 73 5.96 -13.86 -3.84
N GLN A 74 6.91 -14.78 -4.01
CA GLN A 74 8.10 -14.87 -3.17
C GLN A 74 8.96 -13.60 -3.24
N GLU A 75 9.15 -13.02 -4.43
CA GLU A 75 9.89 -11.76 -4.58
C GLU A 75 9.19 -10.59 -3.87
N VAL A 76 7.86 -10.59 -3.79
CA VAL A 76 7.12 -9.61 -3.01
C VAL A 76 7.29 -9.87 -1.51
N GLU A 77 7.23 -11.12 -1.05
CA GLU A 77 7.48 -11.49 0.35
C GLU A 77 8.87 -11.05 0.83
N GLU A 78 9.91 -11.28 0.04
CA GLU A 78 11.28 -10.87 0.36
C GLU A 78 11.36 -9.35 0.55
N ARG A 79 10.66 -8.56 -0.26
CA ARG A 79 10.58 -7.10 -0.10
C ARG A 79 9.82 -6.70 1.15
N VAL A 80 8.72 -7.38 1.47
CA VAL A 80 7.96 -7.12 2.70
C VAL A 80 8.84 -7.34 3.93
N LEU A 81 9.65 -8.40 3.95
CA LEU A 81 10.61 -8.66 5.02
C LEU A 81 11.69 -7.58 5.15
N CYS A 82 12.07 -6.92 4.04
CA CYS A 82 13.03 -5.81 4.06
C CYS A 82 12.40 -4.46 4.43
N ILE A 83 11.14 -4.22 4.06
CA ILE A 83 10.46 -2.93 4.27
C ILE A 83 9.90 -2.83 5.69
N PHE A 84 9.34 -3.93 6.23
CA PHE A 84 8.59 -3.91 7.47
C PHE A 84 9.30 -4.66 8.60
N PRO A 85 9.28 -4.13 9.84
CA PRO A 85 9.85 -4.81 10.99
C PRO A 85 9.02 -6.04 11.39
N ASN A 86 9.59 -6.90 12.26
CA ASN A 86 8.77 -7.89 12.97
C ASN A 86 7.99 -7.20 14.10
N PRO A 87 6.75 -7.62 14.41
CA PRO A 87 6.03 -8.77 13.83
C PRO A 87 5.17 -8.42 12.59
N ILE A 88 5.02 -7.14 12.23
CA ILE A 88 4.09 -6.69 11.19
C ILE A 88 4.35 -7.34 9.83
N ASN A 89 5.61 -7.59 9.46
CA ASN A 89 5.95 -8.30 8.22
C ASN A 89 5.35 -9.72 8.16
N ARG A 90 5.43 -10.50 9.24
CA ARG A 90 4.90 -11.87 9.30
C ARG A 90 3.39 -11.90 9.21
N TRP A 91 2.72 -10.97 9.88
CA TRP A 91 1.26 -10.88 9.83
C TRP A 91 0.77 -10.47 8.44
N ALA A 92 1.41 -9.46 7.84
CA ALA A 92 1.09 -9.03 6.48
C ALA A 92 1.28 -10.18 5.47
N ILE A 93 2.39 -10.92 5.55
CA ILE A 93 2.65 -12.09 4.68
C ILE A 93 1.56 -13.15 4.88
N GLY A 94 1.25 -13.52 6.12
CA GLY A 94 0.24 -14.55 6.40
C GLY A 94 -1.16 -14.17 5.87
N ASP A 95 -1.54 -12.90 6.02
CA ASP A 95 -2.82 -12.40 5.50
C ASP A 95 -2.86 -12.38 3.97
N ALA A 96 -1.78 -11.93 3.33
CA ALA A 96 -1.66 -11.91 1.88
C ALA A 96 -1.64 -13.31 1.26
N GLN A 97 -0.98 -14.29 1.90
CA GLN A 97 -1.01 -15.69 1.50
C GLN A 97 -2.44 -16.24 1.55
N ALA A 98 -3.17 -15.96 2.63
CA ALA A 98 -4.56 -16.37 2.76
C ALA A 98 -5.47 -15.73 1.69
N ALA A 99 -5.15 -14.51 1.24
CA ALA A 99 -5.90 -13.83 0.17
C ALA A 99 -5.75 -14.53 -1.18
N VAL A 100 -4.53 -14.98 -1.54
CA VAL A 100 -4.28 -15.66 -2.82
C VAL A 100 -4.68 -17.14 -2.83
N GLU A 101 -4.78 -17.80 -1.68
CA GLU A 101 -5.28 -19.18 -1.59
C GLU A 101 -6.80 -19.28 -1.78
N LYS A 102 -7.56 -18.24 -1.42
CA LYS A 102 -9.04 -18.22 -1.42
C LYS A 102 -9.67 -17.96 -2.79
N THR A 103 -8.89 -17.93 -3.87
CA THR A 103 -9.25 -17.48 -5.24
C THR A 103 -10.37 -18.26 -5.96
N LYS A 104 -11.11 -19.15 -5.28
CA LYS A 104 -12.28 -19.87 -5.87
C LYS A 104 -13.65 -19.22 -5.59
N LYS A 105 -13.75 -18.20 -4.73
CA LYS A 105 -14.94 -17.36 -4.57
C LYS A 105 -14.47 -15.92 -4.50
N LYS A 106 -15.18 -15.00 -5.18
CA LYS A 106 -14.95 -13.53 -5.27
C LYS A 106 -13.88 -13.02 -4.31
N SER A 107 -12.79 -12.48 -4.87
CA SER A 107 -11.69 -11.79 -4.17
C SER A 107 -12.11 -11.23 -2.80
N PRO A 108 -11.48 -11.64 -1.69
CA PRO A 108 -11.79 -11.10 -0.36
C PRO A 108 -11.29 -9.66 -0.16
N LEU A 109 -10.53 -9.11 -1.12
CA LEU A 109 -9.95 -7.76 -1.02
C LEU A 109 -11.01 -6.68 -1.21
N MET A 110 -10.93 -5.63 -0.40
CA MET A 110 -11.68 -4.39 -0.59
C MET A 110 -11.10 -3.57 -1.75
N LEU A 111 -9.80 -3.71 -2.03
CA LEU A 111 -9.11 -3.05 -3.14
C LEU A 111 -9.55 -3.58 -4.52
N PRO A 112 -9.67 -2.68 -5.53
CA PRO A 112 -10.14 -3.04 -6.87
C PRO A 112 -9.04 -3.66 -7.73
N SER A 113 -8.64 -4.90 -7.44
CA SER A 113 -7.53 -5.61 -8.11
C SER A 113 -7.63 -5.61 -9.64
N GLU A 114 -8.83 -5.86 -10.19
CA GLU A 114 -9.08 -5.86 -11.63
C GLU A 114 -8.81 -4.51 -12.31
N ARG A 115 -9.03 -3.40 -11.59
CA ARG A 115 -8.74 -2.05 -12.08
C ARG A 115 -7.26 -1.72 -11.96
N ILE A 116 -6.60 -2.17 -10.90
CA ILE A 116 -5.21 -1.83 -10.60
C ILE A 116 -4.23 -2.68 -11.41
N HIS A 117 -4.56 -3.95 -11.69
CA HIS A 117 -3.70 -4.85 -12.44
C HIS A 117 -3.20 -4.29 -13.79
N PRO A 118 -4.05 -3.78 -14.69
CA PRO A 118 -3.57 -3.17 -15.93
C PRO A 118 -2.74 -1.91 -15.68
N LEU A 119 -3.12 -1.06 -14.71
CA LEU A 119 -2.34 0.14 -14.37
C LEU A 119 -0.94 -0.19 -13.87
N LEU A 120 -0.81 -1.27 -13.08
CA LEU A 120 0.46 -1.73 -12.54
C LEU A 120 1.36 -2.31 -13.64
N LYS A 121 0.79 -3.04 -14.60
CA LYS A 121 1.53 -3.53 -15.78
C LYS A 121 2.04 -2.41 -16.66
N ASP A 122 1.20 -1.42 -16.92
CA ASP A 122 1.56 -0.24 -17.68
C ASP A 122 2.65 0.57 -16.96
N ALA A 123 2.53 0.70 -15.63
CA ALA A 123 3.50 1.39 -14.80
C ALA A 123 4.88 0.73 -14.83
N LEU A 124 4.92 -0.58 -14.61
CA LEU A 124 6.17 -1.32 -14.50
C LEU A 124 6.72 -1.76 -15.87
N GLN A 125 5.99 -1.49 -16.95
CA GLN A 125 6.30 -1.92 -18.32
C GLN A 125 6.66 -3.42 -18.38
N SER A 126 5.98 -4.23 -17.57
CA SER A 126 6.37 -5.60 -17.26
C SER A 126 5.16 -6.54 -17.27
N LYS A 127 5.41 -7.81 -17.61
CA LYS A 127 4.38 -8.87 -17.55
C LYS A 127 4.28 -9.38 -16.11
N ILE A 128 3.28 -8.89 -15.39
CA ILE A 128 2.99 -9.31 -14.02
C ILE A 128 1.76 -10.20 -14.03
N ASP A 129 1.78 -11.28 -13.25
CA ASP A 129 0.64 -12.17 -13.07
C ASP A 129 -0.42 -11.51 -12.16
N MET A 130 -1.70 -11.83 -12.38
CA MET A 130 -2.78 -11.35 -11.52
C MET A 130 -2.57 -11.79 -10.06
N GLN A 131 -2.06 -13.00 -9.83
CA GLN A 131 -1.77 -13.49 -8.48
C GLN A 131 -0.76 -12.60 -7.75
N VAL A 132 0.30 -12.14 -8.42
CA VAL A 132 1.29 -11.21 -7.83
C VAL A 132 0.63 -9.88 -7.50
N THR A 133 -0.25 -9.38 -8.37
CA THR A 133 -1.00 -8.14 -8.12
C THR A 133 -1.92 -8.28 -6.91
N VAL A 134 -2.70 -9.35 -6.83
CA VAL A 134 -3.59 -9.63 -5.69
C VAL A 134 -2.77 -9.72 -4.40
N TYR A 135 -1.62 -10.41 -4.44
CA TYR A 135 -0.74 -10.53 -3.29
C TYR A 135 -0.21 -9.17 -2.82
N THR A 136 0.33 -8.36 -3.74
CA THR A 136 0.83 -7.01 -3.43
C THR A 136 -0.28 -6.12 -2.86
N LEU A 137 -1.49 -6.17 -3.42
CA LEU A 137 -2.62 -5.40 -2.92
C LEU A 137 -3.10 -5.90 -1.55
N ALA A 138 -3.03 -7.19 -1.26
CA ALA A 138 -3.35 -7.72 0.06
C ALA A 138 -2.42 -7.16 1.14
N ILE A 139 -1.12 -7.06 0.86
CA ILE A 139 -0.16 -6.41 1.76
C ILE A 139 -0.53 -4.93 1.98
N ILE A 140 -0.83 -4.20 0.91
CA ILE A 140 -1.19 -2.77 1.00
C ILE A 140 -2.48 -2.59 1.81
N GLU A 141 -3.50 -3.42 1.56
CA GLU A 141 -4.77 -3.40 2.29
C GLU A 141 -4.55 -3.68 3.78
N TYR A 142 -3.77 -4.71 4.13
CA TYR A 142 -3.45 -5.04 5.52
C TYR A 142 -2.85 -3.83 6.26
N ILE A 143 -1.81 -3.21 5.69
CA ILE A 143 -1.13 -2.06 6.30
C ILE A 143 -2.08 -0.86 6.40
N SER A 144 -2.92 -0.63 5.38
CA SER A 144 -3.89 0.47 5.36
C SER A 144 -4.96 0.30 6.43
N VAL A 145 -5.47 -0.92 6.60
CA VAL A 145 -6.44 -1.28 7.64
C VAL A 145 -5.85 -1.08 9.03
N ASP A 146 -4.57 -1.42 9.23
CA ASP A 146 -3.90 -1.24 10.52
C ASP A 146 -3.68 0.25 10.86
N ILE A 147 -3.25 1.06 9.87
CA ILE A 147 -3.17 2.53 10.03
C ILE A 147 -4.54 3.12 10.39
N LEU A 148 -5.61 2.71 9.70
CA LEU A 148 -6.97 3.18 9.99
C LEU A 148 -7.47 2.74 11.37
N ARG A 149 -7.09 1.54 11.80
CA ARG A 149 -7.39 1.02 13.14
C ARG A 149 -6.73 1.89 14.22
N LEU A 150 -5.45 2.20 14.06
CA LEU A 150 -4.72 3.07 15.00
C LEU A 150 -5.31 4.49 15.02
N ALA A 151 -5.53 5.08 13.84
CA ALA A 151 -6.09 6.41 13.72
C ALA A 151 -7.50 6.51 14.32
N GLY A 152 -8.37 5.52 14.07
CA GLY A 152 -9.72 5.55 14.60
C GLY A 152 -9.82 5.30 16.10
N ILE A 153 -8.88 4.55 16.71
CA ILE A 153 -8.74 4.48 18.17
C ILE A 153 -8.42 5.88 18.72
N TYR A 154 -7.39 6.54 18.16
CA TYR A 154 -7.01 7.90 18.56
C TYR A 154 -8.16 8.92 18.43
N VAL A 155 -8.87 8.90 17.29
CA VAL A 155 -10.01 9.81 17.01
C VAL A 155 -11.15 9.60 18.01
N LYS A 156 -11.42 8.35 18.42
CA LYS A 156 -12.42 8.05 19.45
C LYS A 156 -11.99 8.54 20.83
N ASP A 157 -10.70 8.43 21.17
CA ASP A 157 -10.18 8.90 22.46
C ASP A 157 -10.34 10.42 22.62
N ILE A 158 -10.27 11.17 21.51
CA ILE A 158 -10.53 12.62 21.49
C ILE A 158 -12.01 12.98 21.24
N ASN A 159 -12.92 12.00 21.22
CA ASN A 159 -14.36 12.15 20.98
C ASN A 159 -14.72 12.85 19.64
N SER A 160 -13.93 12.63 18.59
CA SER A 160 -14.25 13.06 17.23
C SER A 160 -14.96 11.93 16.45
N GLU A 161 -15.79 12.31 15.48
CA GLU A 161 -16.49 11.39 14.57
C GLU A 161 -15.84 11.31 13.19
N GLU A 162 -14.87 12.20 12.91
CA GLU A 162 -14.19 12.30 11.62
C GLU A 162 -12.68 12.11 11.80
N VAL A 163 -12.09 11.26 10.95
CA VAL A 163 -10.65 11.05 10.82
C VAL A 163 -10.07 12.08 9.85
N THR A 164 -9.07 12.82 10.29
CA THR A 164 -8.32 13.81 9.49
C THR A 164 -6.90 13.33 9.16
N MET A 165 -6.22 14.02 8.25
CA MET A 165 -4.79 13.75 7.96
C MET A 165 -3.92 13.85 9.22
N SER A 166 -4.20 14.84 10.08
CA SER A 166 -3.43 15.07 11.30
C SER A 166 -3.58 13.89 12.27
N ASP A 167 -4.78 13.31 12.36
CA ASP A 167 -5.06 12.18 13.24
C ASP A 167 -4.29 10.93 12.81
N ILE A 168 -4.27 10.65 11.50
CA ILE A 168 -3.49 9.54 10.94
C ILE A 168 -2.00 9.72 11.26
N ARG A 169 -1.44 10.92 11.04
CA ARG A 169 -0.03 11.19 11.33
C ARG A 169 0.28 11.02 12.82
N THR A 170 -0.56 11.57 13.69
CA THR A 170 -0.37 11.47 15.15
C THR A 170 -0.41 10.03 15.61
N ALA A 171 -1.40 9.25 15.15
CA ALA A 171 -1.54 7.85 15.50
C ALA A 171 -0.33 7.01 15.04
N MET A 172 0.12 7.20 13.79
CA MET A 172 1.31 6.50 13.28
C MET A 172 2.60 6.88 14.03
N CYS A 173 2.73 8.12 14.50
CA CYS A 173 3.91 8.54 15.28
C CYS A 173 3.90 8.03 16.73
N ALA A 174 2.72 7.70 17.26
CA ALA A 174 2.57 7.15 18.60
C ALA A 174 2.78 5.62 18.63
N ASP A 175 2.65 4.96 17.48
CA ASP A 175 2.94 3.54 17.28
C ASP A 175 4.46 3.30 17.21
N GLN A 176 4.98 2.36 18.00
CA GLN A 176 6.42 2.04 18.11
C GLN A 176 6.74 0.60 17.72
#